data_AF-A0A1Y4U2I5-F1
#
_entry.id   AF-A0A1Y4U2I5-F1
#
_cell.length_a   1.000
_cell.length_b   1.000
_cell.length_c   1.000
_cell.angle_alpha   90.00
_cell.angle_beta   90.00
_cell.angle_gamma   90.00
#
_symmetry.space_group_name_H-M   'P 1'
#
loop_
_entity.id
_entity.type
_entity.pdbx_description
1 polymer ?
#
loop_
_entity_poly.entity_id
_entity_poly.type
_entity_poly.pdbx_seq_one_letter_code
_entity_poly.pdbx_strand_id
1 'polypeptide(L)' 'MHILINTHSPYFLNAIEVYSEKYDLADKCRYYLAEMEGNYSCINDVTDNVEKIYKQLARPLQDLENLRYQDGQNERI' A
#
# COMPACT_ATOMS: atom_id res chain seq x y z
N MET A 1 -17.34 -4.45 -19.18
CA MET A 1 -16.35 -5.36 -18.58
C MET A 1 -15.87 -4.71 -17.29
N HIS A 2 -15.79 -5.46 -16.18
CA HIS A 2 -15.29 -4.97 -14.90
C HIS A 2 -14.12 -5.87 -14.47
N ILE A 3 -13.03 -5.26 -14.00
CA ILE A 3 -11.83 -5.96 -13.55
C ILE A 3 -11.63 -5.58 -12.08
N LEU A 4 -11.46 -6.58 -11.22
CA LEU A 4 -11.08 -6.41 -9.82
C LEU A 4 -9.69 -7.01 -9.63
N ILE A 5 -8.78 -6.25 -9.03
CA ILE A 5 -7.41 -6.67 -8.78
C ILE A 5 -7.14 -6.52 -7.29
N ASN A 6 -6.57 -7.54 -6.67
CA ASN A 6 -5.97 -7.44 -5.34
C ASN A 6 -4.44 -7.51 -5.47
N THR A 7 -3.74 -6.75 -4.64
CA THR A 7 -2.28 -6.77 -4.62
C THR A 7 -1.77 -6.33 -3.26
N HIS A 8 -0.68 -6.95 -2.82
CA HIS A 8 0.13 -6.49 -1.71
C HIS A 8 1.49 -5.94 -2.20
N SER A 9 1.64 -5.72 -3.51
CA SER A 9 2.86 -5.18 -4.10
C SER A 9 2.71 -3.66 -4.32
N PRO A 10 3.48 -2.82 -3.61
CA PRO A 10 3.46 -1.38 -3.83
C PRO A 10 3.95 -1.03 -5.25
N TYR A 11 4.89 -1.81 -5.79
CA TYR A 11 5.36 -1.61 -7.18
C TYR A 11 4.27 -1.88 -8.21
N PHE A 12 3.41 -2.87 -7.97
CA PHE A 12 2.32 -3.18 -8.87
C PHE A 12 1.24 -2.10 -8.83
N LEU A 13 0.86 -1.63 -7.63
CA LEU A 13 -0.05 -0.50 -7.47
C LEU A 13 0.46 0.74 -8.20
N ASN A 14 1.75 1.06 -8.02
CA ASN A 14 2.39 2.20 -8.69
C ASN A 14 2.38 2.05 -10.21
N ALA A 15 2.60 0.84 -10.73
CA ALA A 15 2.47 0.59 -12.16
C ALA A 15 1.04 0.89 -12.63
N ILE A 16 0.02 0.43 -11.91
CA ILE A 16 -1.37 0.72 -12.27
C ILE A 16 -1.66 2.23 -12.25
N GLU A 17 -1.24 2.97 -11.22
CA GLU A 17 -1.39 4.43 -11.18
C GLU A 17 -0.74 5.11 -12.38
N VAL A 18 0.56 4.88 -12.60
CA VAL A 18 1.32 5.50 -13.70
C VAL A 18 0.72 5.15 -15.06
N TYR A 19 0.34 3.89 -15.29
CA TYR A 19 -0.26 3.49 -16.56
C TYR A 19 -1.72 3.97 -16.71
N SER A 20 -2.47 4.13 -15.62
CA SER A 20 -3.82 4.70 -15.68
C SER A 20 -3.79 6.18 -16.08
N GLU A 21 -2.83 6.95 -15.56
CA GLU A 21 -2.60 8.33 -15.97
C GLU A 21 -2.11 8.40 -17.42
N LYS A 22 -1.12 7.58 -17.78
CA LYS A 22 -0.52 7.58 -19.12
C LYS A 22 -1.53 7.33 -20.25
N TYR A 23 -2.60 6.60 -19.98
CA TYR A 23 -3.62 6.23 -20.97
C TYR A 23 -4.98 6.92 -20.73
N ASP A 24 -5.03 7.98 -19.90
CA ASP A 24 -6.25 8.74 -19.59
C ASP A 24 -7.39 7.83 -19.07
N LEU A 25 -7.04 6.90 -18.18
CA LEU A 25 -7.95 5.96 -17.51
C LEU A 25 -8.11 6.23 -16.01
N ALA A 26 -7.45 7.25 -15.47
CA ALA A 26 -7.48 7.57 -14.05
C ALA A 26 -8.92 7.79 -13.52
N ASP A 27 -9.80 8.40 -14.33
CA ASP A 27 -11.22 8.62 -14.01
C ASP A 27 -12.05 7.32 -13.89
N LYS A 28 -11.51 6.21 -14.39
CA LYS A 28 -12.14 4.87 -14.39
C LYS A 28 -11.49 3.93 -13.39
N CYS A 29 -10.39 4.35 -12.76
CA CYS A 29 -9.69 3.59 -11.73
C CYS A 29 -10.17 4.03 -10.35
N ARG A 30 -10.51 3.07 -9.49
CA ARG A 30 -10.83 3.31 -8.07
C ARG A 30 -9.95 2.43 -7.21
N TYR A 31 -9.48 3.00 -6.11
CA TYR A 31 -8.55 2.35 -5.20
C TYR A 31 -9.25 2.12 -3.87
N TYR A 32 -9.15 0.90 -3.36
CA TYR A 32 -9.80 0.49 -2.13
C TYR A 32 -8.77 -0.10 -1.18
N LEU A 33 -8.90 0.23 0.09
CA LEU A 33 -8.09 -0.32 1.16
C LEU A 33 -8.94 -1.20 2.05
N ALA A 34 -8.51 -2.45 2.22
CA ALA A 34 -9.11 -3.38 3.16
C ALA A 34 -8.40 -3.26 4.52
N GLU A 35 -9.15 -2.85 5.53
CA GLU A 35 -8.66 -2.70 6.91
C GLU A 35 -9.52 -3.52 7.86
N MET A 36 -8.95 -3.86 9.01
CA MET A 36 -9.67 -4.54 10.07
C MET A 36 -10.08 -3.52 11.13
N GLU A 37 -11.40 -3.40 11.36
CA GLU A 37 -11.98 -2.57 12.41
C GLU A 37 -12.64 -3.48 13.45
N GLY A 38 -11.91 -3.78 14.53
CA GLY A 38 -12.32 -4.77 15.53
C GLY A 38 -12.40 -6.17 14.92
N ASN A 39 -13.62 -6.73 14.87
CA ASN A 39 -13.89 -8.05 14.29
C ASN A 39 -14.44 -7.98 12.85
N TYR A 40 -14.48 -6.79 12.25
CA TYR A 40 -15.02 -6.57 10.91
C TYR A 40 -13.88 -6.24 9.93
N SER A 41 -14.05 -6.65 8.68
CA SER A 41 -13.24 -6.16 7.58
C SER A 41 -14.00 -5.06 6.86
N CYS A 42 -13.41 -3.87 6.81
CA CYS A 42 -13.95 -2.70 6.15
C CYS A 42 -13.18 -2.47 4.84
N ILE A 43 -13.91 -2.25 3.75
CA ILE A 43 -13.34 -1.89 2.44
C ILE A 43 -13.62 -0.40 2.23
N ASN A 44 -12.58 0.41 2.39
CA ASN A 44 -12.65 1.86 2.32
C ASN A 44 -12.25 2.33 0.92
N ASP A 45 -13.04 3.19 0.29
CA ASP A 45 -12.60 3.90 -0.91
C ASP A 45 -11.56 4.95 -0.53
N VAL A 46 -10.39 4.85 -1.15
CA VAL A 46 -9.24 5.73 -0.93
C VAL A 46 -8.71 6.28 -2.26
N THR A 47 -9.56 6.38 -3.28
CA THR A 47 -9.19 6.88 -4.61
C THR A 47 -8.54 8.27 -4.54
N ASP A 48 -9.00 9.13 -3.63
CA ASP A 48 -8.44 10.48 -3.40
C ASP A 48 -7.27 10.50 -2.40
N ASN A 49 -6.88 9.34 -1.85
CA ASN A 49 -5.82 9.22 -0.83
C ASN A 49 -5.12 7.86 -0.89
N VAL A 50 -4.56 7.54 -2.07
CA VAL A 50 -3.86 6.27 -2.33
C VAL A 50 -2.60 6.12 -1.44
N GLU A 51 -2.05 7.22 -0.93
CA GLU A 51 -0.93 7.23 0.02
C GLU A 51 -1.20 6.35 1.26
N LYS A 52 -2.46 6.22 1.70
CA LYS A 52 -2.82 5.30 2.78
C LYS A 52 -2.43 3.85 2.50
N ILE A 53 -2.63 3.39 1.25
CA ILE A 53 -2.25 2.03 0.84
C ILE A 53 -0.73 1.90 0.87
N TYR A 54 0.00 2.86 0.30
CA TYR A 54 1.46 2.84 0.30
C TYR A 54 2.05 2.82 1.71
N LYS A 55 1.51 3.63 2.62
CA LYS A 55 1.94 3.65 4.02
C LYS A 55 1.75 2.29 4.68
N GLN A 56 0.63 1.61 4.45
CA GLN A 56 0.38 0.28 4.97
C GLN A 56 1.34 -0.76 4.38
N LEU A 57 1.66 -0.68 3.09
CA LEU A 57 2.60 -1.59 2.42
C LEU A 57 4.06 -1.34 2.82
N ALA A 58 4.43 -0.10 3.11
CA ALA A 58 5.81 0.28 3.48
C ALA A 58 6.13 -0.02 4.95
N ARG A 59 5.13 0.00 5.84
CA ARG A 59 5.32 -0.17 7.29
C ARG A 59 6.09 -1.44 7.67
N PRO A 60 5.77 -2.65 7.14
CA PRO A 60 6.53 -3.85 7.50
C PRO A 60 8.02 -3.76 7.14
N LEU A 61 8.35 -3.12 6.02
CA LEU A 61 9.74 -2.92 5.62
C LEU A 61 10.44 -1.96 6.59
N GLN A 62 9.77 -0.87 6.99
CA GLN A 62 10.29 0.06 7.99
C GLN A 62 10.54 -0.63 9.33
N ASP A 63 9.62 -1.50 9.77
CA ASP A 63 9.76 -2.25 11.01
C ASP A 63 10.99 -3.17 10.97
N LEU A 64 11.23 -3.83 9.82
CA LEU A 64 12.44 -4.65 9.61
C LEU A 64 13.72 -3.81 9.62
N GLU A 65 13.74 -2.65 8.97
CA GLU A 65 14.89 -1.73 9.01
C GLU A 65 15.17 -1.28 10.45
N ASN A 66 14.14 -0.89 11.19
CA ASN A 66 14.27 -0.48 12.59
C ASN A 66 14.91 -1.58 13.46
N LEU A 67 14.50 -2.85 13.27
CA LEU A 67 15.09 -3.99 13.97
C LEU A 67 16.58 -4.16 13.62
N ARG A 68 16.92 -4.09 12.32
CA ARG A 68 18.31 -4.18 11.86
C ARG A 68 19.21 -3.09 12.46
N TYR A 69 18.69 -1.88 12.61
CA TYR A 69 19.43 -0.77 13.21
C TYR A 69 19.52 -0.85 14.74
N GLN A 70 18.54 -1.45 15.42
CA GLN A 70 18.56 -1.68 16.87
C GLN A 70 19.59 -2.74 17.28
N ASP A 71 19.69 -3.84 16.54
CA ASP A 71 20.68 -4.90 16.83
C ASP A 71 22.13 -4.40 16.67
N GLY A 72 22.40 -3.55 15.67
CA GLY A 72 23.73 -2.97 15.46
C GLY A 72 24.20 -1.97 16.54
N GLN A 73 23.33 -1.55 17.45
CA GLN A 73 23.68 -0.69 18.60
C GLN A 73 24.05 -1.52 19.86
N ASN A 74 23.59 -2.77 19.95
CA ASN A 74 23.89 -3.66 21.09
C ASN A 74 25.25 -4.37 20.98
N GLU A 75 25.87 -4.41 19.80
CA GLU A 75 27.18 -5.06 19.57
C GLU A 75 28.38 -4.12 19.80
N ARG A 76 28.16 -2.89 20.30
CA ARG A 76 29.20 -1.87 20.53
C ARG A 76 29.48 -1.55 22.00
N ILE A 77 29.09 -2.44 22.92
CA ILE A 77 29.34 -2.31 24.38
C ILE A 77 30.25 -3.42 24.86
#